data_AF-A0A7K4MHI6-F1
#
_entry.id   AF-A0A7K4MHI6-F1
#
_cell.length_a   1.000
_cell.length_b   1.000
_cell.length_c   1.000
_cell.angle_alpha   90.00
_cell.angle_beta   90.00
_cell.angle_gamma   90.00
#
_symmetry.space_group_name_H-M   'P 1'
#
loop_
_entity.id
_entity.type
_entity.pdbx_description
1 polymer ?
#
loop_
_entity_poly.entity_id
_entity_poly.type
_entity_poly.pdbx_seq_one_letter_code
_entity_poly.pdbx_strand_id
1 'polypeptide(L)'
;MEYVTTYPKTISFLNGLKHKIDVDNKKGVEQLHVVVKKSFDELTKIFMKEGFTKVKFEHKQPEQIGSGLNLKLKKPWEMHIRMVNLKKGLIGIHAEVEVSRDYLQHLFSQRTPVIYEVEEILKKYQVEYSIWHDKIKKNVHVILDNYKVKLASPSLPVFAWKPMVFVIVTVVAFYGWKYFNTI
;
A
#
# COMPACT_ATOMS: atom_id res chain seq x y z
N MET A 1 17.38 3.51 -7.47
CA MET A 1 16.93 4.46 -6.43
C MET A 1 16.23 3.67 -5.36
N GLU A 2 16.73 3.72 -4.14
CA GLU A 2 16.24 2.91 -3.03
C GLU A 2 15.16 3.70 -2.26
N TYR A 3 14.14 3.01 -1.76
CA TYR A 3 13.19 3.60 -0.82
C TYR A 3 13.53 3.13 0.58
N VAL A 4 13.62 4.08 1.51
CA VAL A 4 13.96 3.83 2.91
C VAL A 4 12.81 4.33 3.77
N THR A 5 12.30 3.45 4.63
CA THR A 5 11.26 3.77 5.61
C THR A 5 11.60 3.13 6.94
N THR A 6 10.86 3.48 7.98
CA THR A 6 10.92 2.88 9.31
C THR A 6 9.63 2.17 9.61
N TYR A 7 9.72 1.02 10.28
CA TYR A 7 8.56 0.25 10.68
C TYR A 7 8.73 -0.27 12.11
N PRO A 8 7.68 -0.40 12.93
CA PRO A 8 7.80 -0.97 14.26
C PRO A 8 8.46 -2.34 14.24
N LYS A 9 9.43 -2.54 15.14
CA LYS A 9 10.11 -3.82 15.34
C LYS A 9 9.63 -4.50 16.60
N THR A 10 9.58 -3.79 17.70
CA THR A 10 9.06 -4.29 18.97
C THR A 10 7.97 -3.38 19.46
N ILE A 11 6.82 -3.97 19.75
CA ILE A 11 5.65 -3.28 20.27
C ILE A 11 5.31 -3.83 21.66
N SER A 12 4.70 -3.01 22.50
CA SER A 12 4.10 -3.45 23.76
C SER A 12 2.62 -3.15 23.79
N PHE A 13 1.88 -4.01 24.50
CA PHE A 13 0.46 -3.86 24.75
C PHE A 13 0.23 -3.32 26.18
N LEU A 14 -1.00 -2.87 26.47
CA LEU A 14 -1.37 -2.29 27.79
C LEU A 14 -1.06 -3.20 28.98
N ASN A 15 -1.08 -4.52 28.78
CA ASN A 15 -0.77 -5.51 29.83
C ASN A 15 0.75 -5.76 30.01
N GLY A 16 1.62 -4.95 29.39
CA GLY A 16 3.07 -5.09 29.44
C GLY A 16 3.64 -6.19 28.55
N LEU A 17 2.79 -6.98 27.87
CA LEU A 17 3.24 -7.99 26.90
C LEU A 17 3.98 -7.31 25.76
N LYS A 18 5.19 -7.78 25.45
CA LYS A 18 5.98 -7.34 24.30
C LYS A 18 5.80 -8.34 23.16
N HIS A 19 5.70 -7.83 21.94
CA HIS A 19 5.68 -8.62 20.72
C HIS A 19 6.68 -8.05 19.73
N LYS A 20 7.44 -8.94 19.10
CA LYS A 20 8.37 -8.59 18.04
C LYS A 20 7.68 -8.85 16.71
N ILE A 21 7.57 -7.81 15.89
CA ILE A 21 7.00 -7.88 14.56
C ILE A 21 7.82 -8.85 13.71
N ASP A 22 7.11 -9.82 13.14
CA ASP A 22 7.69 -10.88 12.33
C ASP A 22 8.12 -10.35 10.95
N VAL A 23 9.20 -10.91 10.43
CA VAL A 23 9.78 -10.54 9.12
C VAL A 23 10.06 -11.83 8.36
N ASP A 24 9.27 -12.07 7.32
CA ASP A 24 9.40 -13.24 6.46
C ASP A 24 9.92 -12.84 5.07
N ASN A 25 10.86 -13.61 4.53
CA ASN A 25 11.48 -13.32 3.24
C ASN A 25 10.50 -13.41 2.04
N LYS A 26 9.39 -14.15 2.18
CA LYS A 26 8.38 -14.33 1.12
C LYS A 26 7.16 -13.42 1.34
N LYS A 27 6.70 -13.28 2.58
CA LYS A 27 5.49 -12.54 2.94
C LYS A 27 5.74 -11.09 3.35
N GLY A 28 7.00 -10.70 3.56
CA GLY A 28 7.39 -9.38 3.99
C GLY A 28 7.24 -9.18 5.50
N VAL A 29 7.11 -7.92 5.91
CA VAL A 29 6.93 -7.54 7.32
C VAL A 29 5.48 -7.72 7.74
N GLU A 30 5.26 -8.25 8.94
CA GLU A 30 3.94 -8.36 9.54
C GLU A 30 3.21 -7.01 9.60
N GLN A 31 1.97 -6.99 9.12
CA GLN A 31 1.18 -5.77 8.93
C GLN A 31 0.40 -5.39 10.19
N LEU A 32 0.61 -4.14 10.62
CA LEU A 32 -0.20 -3.43 11.62
C LEU A 32 -1.23 -2.54 10.92
N HIS A 33 -2.37 -2.35 11.57
CA HIS A 33 -3.44 -1.49 11.05
C HIS A 33 -3.45 -0.17 11.82
N VAL A 34 -3.56 0.95 11.12
CA VAL A 34 -3.88 2.23 11.76
C VAL A 34 -5.39 2.34 11.87
N VAL A 35 -5.92 2.42 13.08
CA VAL A 35 -7.36 2.42 13.36
C VAL A 35 -7.81 3.81 13.75
N VAL A 36 -8.83 4.31 13.07
CA VAL A 36 -9.39 5.64 13.27
C VAL A 36 -10.90 5.58 13.48
N LYS A 37 -11.43 6.53 14.23
CA LYS A 37 -12.88 6.72 14.42
C LYS A 37 -13.36 7.93 13.62
N LYS A 38 -13.33 7.81 12.29
CA LYS A 38 -13.74 8.85 11.36
C LYS A 38 -14.44 8.24 10.16
N SER A 39 -15.31 8.99 9.48
CA SER A 39 -16.04 8.45 8.34
C SER A 39 -15.12 8.19 7.13
N PHE A 40 -15.48 7.19 6.33
CA PHE A 40 -14.74 6.86 5.10
C PHE A 40 -14.62 8.06 4.15
N ASP A 41 -15.69 8.84 4.01
CA ASP A 41 -15.72 9.99 3.11
C ASP A 41 -14.78 11.10 3.58
N GLU A 42 -14.71 11.36 4.88
CA GLU A 42 -13.79 12.35 5.44
C GLU A 42 -12.34 11.92 5.31
N LEU A 43 -12.02 10.65 5.61
CA LEU A 43 -10.67 10.11 5.42
C LEU A 43 -10.27 10.19 3.95
N THR A 44 -11.17 9.83 3.03
CA THR A 44 -10.93 9.94 1.59
C THR A 44 -10.62 11.38 1.19
N LYS A 45 -11.39 12.36 1.69
CA LYS A 45 -11.12 13.79 1.44
C LYS A 45 -9.75 14.22 1.98
N ILE A 46 -9.36 13.75 3.16
CA ILE A 46 -8.04 14.04 3.76
C ILE A 46 -6.93 13.50 2.86
N PHE A 47 -6.97 12.22 2.51
CA PHE A 47 -5.95 11.62 1.66
C PHE A 47 -5.91 12.26 0.26
N MET A 48 -7.07 12.58 -0.33
CA MET A 48 -7.09 13.29 -1.62
C MET A 48 -6.44 14.67 -1.55
N LYS A 49 -6.54 15.39 -0.43
CA LYS A 49 -5.83 16.66 -0.23
C LYS A 49 -4.30 16.49 -0.16
N GLU A 50 -3.82 15.34 0.29
CA GLU A 50 -2.39 14.98 0.24
C GLU A 50 -1.94 14.48 -1.14
N GLY A 51 -2.81 14.52 -2.16
CA GLY A 51 -2.48 14.13 -3.53
C GLY A 51 -2.74 12.65 -3.84
N PHE A 52 -3.39 11.92 -2.95
CA PHE A 52 -3.83 10.56 -3.26
C PHE A 52 -4.92 10.55 -4.32
N THR A 53 -4.87 9.54 -5.17
CA THR A 53 -5.89 9.28 -6.19
C THR A 53 -6.56 7.94 -5.95
N LYS A 54 -7.72 7.70 -6.58
CA LYS A 54 -8.39 6.40 -6.50
C LYS A 54 -7.68 5.39 -7.40
N VAL A 55 -7.43 4.21 -6.85
CA VAL A 55 -6.87 3.08 -7.60
C VAL A 55 -7.89 2.62 -8.65
N LYS A 56 -7.48 2.56 -9.91
CA LYS A 56 -8.30 2.05 -11.03
C LYS A 56 -8.05 0.56 -11.23
N PHE A 57 -9.06 -0.23 -11.60
CA PHE A 57 -8.91 -1.68 -11.84
C PHE A 57 -8.28 -2.41 -10.65
N GLU A 58 -8.83 -2.19 -9.46
CA GLU A 58 -8.38 -2.84 -8.22
C GLU A 58 -9.08 -4.19 -8.04
N HIS A 59 -8.32 -5.19 -7.57
CA HIS A 59 -8.90 -6.38 -6.97
C HIS A 59 -9.18 -6.11 -5.50
N LYS A 60 -10.45 -5.87 -5.15
CA LYS A 60 -10.84 -5.49 -3.79
C LYS A 60 -10.60 -6.64 -2.81
N GLN A 61 -9.98 -6.32 -1.68
CA GLN A 61 -9.83 -7.28 -0.59
C GLN A 61 -11.15 -7.51 0.16
N PRO A 62 -11.32 -8.65 0.82
CA PRO A 62 -12.43 -8.86 1.75
C PRO A 62 -12.49 -7.71 2.76
N GLU A 63 -13.71 -7.24 3.09
CA GLU A 63 -13.95 -6.16 4.07
C GLU A 63 -13.45 -4.76 3.68
N GLN A 64 -12.87 -4.61 2.48
CA GLN A 64 -12.45 -3.31 1.96
C GLN A 64 -13.64 -2.40 1.68
N ILE A 65 -13.58 -1.18 2.20
CA ILE A 65 -14.56 -0.12 1.94
C ILE A 65 -14.12 0.68 0.72
N GLY A 66 -15.05 0.92 -0.21
CA GLY A 66 -14.82 1.81 -1.33
C GLY A 66 -13.75 1.32 -2.29
N SER A 67 -12.88 2.21 -2.74
CA SER A 67 -11.70 1.90 -3.57
C SER A 67 -10.44 2.23 -2.77
N GLY A 68 -9.36 1.49 -3.01
CA GLY A 68 -8.04 1.83 -2.53
C GLY A 68 -7.61 3.20 -3.06
N LEU A 69 -6.71 3.83 -2.32
CA LEU A 69 -6.09 5.11 -2.67
C LEU A 69 -4.61 4.88 -2.94
N ASN A 70 -4.04 5.62 -3.89
CA ASN A 70 -2.62 5.56 -4.21
C ASN A 70 -2.01 6.96 -4.32
N LEU A 71 -0.78 7.09 -3.83
CA LEU A 71 0.06 8.27 -3.96
C LEU A 71 1.35 7.90 -4.70
N LYS A 72 1.62 8.57 -5.82
CA LYS A 72 2.88 8.41 -6.56
C LYS A 72 4.02 9.01 -5.75
N LEU A 73 5.01 8.19 -5.42
CA LEU A 73 6.24 8.62 -4.78
C LEU A 73 7.33 8.81 -5.84
N LYS A 74 8.58 8.98 -5.40
CA LYS A 74 9.73 8.97 -6.31
C LYS A 74 9.76 7.63 -7.06
N LYS A 75 9.87 7.69 -8.39
CA LYS A 75 9.90 6.48 -9.24
C LYS A 75 10.94 5.47 -8.72
N PRO A 76 10.60 4.16 -8.69
CA PRO A 76 9.37 3.54 -9.19
C PRO A 76 8.27 3.37 -8.14
N TRP A 77 8.36 4.04 -6.99
CA TRP A 77 7.57 3.72 -5.80
C TRP A 77 6.18 4.37 -5.82
N GLU A 78 5.23 3.70 -5.19
CA GLU A 78 3.87 4.17 -4.97
C GLU A 78 3.40 3.69 -3.59
N MET A 79 2.75 4.58 -2.84
CA MET A 79 2.11 4.22 -1.58
C MET A 79 0.64 3.92 -1.85
N HIS A 80 0.17 2.77 -1.39
CA HIS A 80 -1.22 2.35 -1.44
C HIS A 80 -1.83 2.36 -0.07
N ILE A 81 -3.07 2.82 0.01
CA ILE A 81 -3.90 2.81 1.19
C ILE A 81 -5.18 2.05 0.87
N ARG A 82 -5.49 1.04 1.66
CA ARG A 82 -6.81 0.39 1.70
C ARG A 82 -7.46 0.66 3.04
N MET A 83 -8.76 0.92 3.01
CA MET A 83 -9.56 1.14 4.20
C MET A 83 -10.50 -0.06 4.37
N VAL A 84 -10.57 -0.61 5.58
CA VAL A 84 -11.41 -1.75 5.92
C VAL A 84 -12.37 -1.38 7.05
N ASN A 85 -13.59 -1.92 6.99
CA ASN A 85 -14.59 -1.67 8.03
C ASN A 85 -14.32 -2.55 9.25
N LEU A 86 -14.08 -1.92 10.40
CA LEU A 86 -13.94 -2.63 11.67
C LEU A 86 -15.23 -2.49 12.49
N LYS A 87 -15.36 -3.34 13.51
CA LYS A 87 -16.52 -3.29 14.42
C LYS A 87 -16.60 -1.94 15.13
N LYS A 88 -17.82 -1.52 15.46
CA LYS A 88 -18.14 -0.28 16.21
C LYS A 88 -17.86 1.03 15.46
N GLY A 89 -17.92 1.02 14.12
CA GLY A 89 -17.73 2.22 13.30
C GLY A 89 -16.28 2.71 13.26
N LEU A 90 -15.34 1.82 13.53
CA LEU A 90 -13.91 2.07 13.39
C LEU A 90 -13.49 1.71 11.96
N ILE A 91 -12.54 2.44 11.41
CA ILE A 91 -11.94 2.14 10.11
C ILE A 91 -10.49 1.74 10.32
N GLY A 92 -10.12 0.59 9.79
CA GLY A 92 -8.73 0.15 9.70
C GLY A 92 -8.12 0.67 8.41
N ILE A 93 -6.93 1.24 8.50
CA ILE A 93 -6.16 1.75 7.37
C ILE A 93 -4.95 0.83 7.20
N HIS A 94 -4.87 0.20 6.04
CA HIS A 94 -3.74 -0.61 5.59
C HIS A 94 -2.96 0.25 4.62
N ALA A 95 -1.71 0.55 4.96
CA ALA A 95 -0.84 1.29 4.07
C ALA A 95 0.40 0.48 3.73
N GLU A 96 0.75 0.47 2.45
CA GLU A 96 1.83 -0.32 1.89
C GLU A 96 2.56 0.53 0.85
N VAL A 97 3.89 0.45 0.82
CA VAL A 97 4.69 0.97 -0.29
C VAL A 97 5.07 -0.20 -1.18
N GLU A 98 4.80 -0.04 -2.46
CA GLU A 98 5.10 -1.03 -3.50
C GLU A 98 5.61 -0.35 -4.78
N VAL A 99 6.03 -1.17 -5.74
CA VAL A 99 6.32 -0.68 -7.08
C VAL A 99 5.02 -0.19 -7.72
N SER A 100 5.04 1.03 -8.25
CA SER A 100 3.92 1.67 -8.92
C SER A 100 3.25 0.75 -9.94
N ARG A 101 1.92 0.72 -9.92
CA ARG A 101 1.09 -0.08 -10.86
C ARG A 101 1.24 0.31 -12.33
N ASP A 102 1.96 1.39 -12.63
CA ASP A 102 2.35 1.73 -14.00
C ASP A 102 3.38 0.74 -14.58
N TYR A 103 4.03 -0.05 -13.73
CA TYR A 103 5.10 -0.96 -14.11
C TYR A 103 4.69 -2.42 -13.90
N LEU A 104 4.98 -3.32 -14.86
CA LEU A 104 4.64 -4.75 -14.73
C LEU A 104 5.23 -5.40 -13.47
N GLN A 105 6.37 -4.90 -13.00
CA GLN A 105 7.04 -5.38 -11.81
C GLN A 105 6.17 -5.32 -10.54
N HIS A 106 5.12 -4.48 -10.49
CA HIS A 106 4.20 -4.46 -9.34
C HIS A 106 3.54 -5.82 -9.06
N LEU A 107 3.42 -6.70 -10.06
CA LEU A 107 2.83 -8.03 -9.91
C LEU A 107 3.70 -9.02 -9.14
N PHE A 108 5.02 -8.78 -9.08
CA PHE A 108 5.99 -9.73 -8.53
C PHE A 108 6.94 -9.07 -7.51
N SER A 109 6.75 -7.78 -7.22
CA SER A 109 7.61 -7.05 -6.29
C SER A 109 7.14 -7.23 -4.85
N GLN A 110 8.09 -7.14 -3.92
CA GLN A 110 7.76 -7.07 -2.51
C GLN A 110 7.10 -5.73 -2.18
N ARG A 111 6.14 -5.78 -1.25
CA ARG A 111 5.48 -4.63 -0.65
C ARG A 111 5.90 -4.53 0.81
N THR A 112 6.03 -3.32 1.32
CA THR A 112 6.38 -3.07 2.72
C THR A 112 5.25 -2.29 3.37
N PRO A 113 4.70 -2.75 4.51
CA PRO A 113 3.72 -1.98 5.25
C PRO A 113 4.36 -0.69 5.76
N VAL A 114 3.59 0.39 5.76
CA VAL A 114 3.99 1.70 6.28
C VAL A 114 2.95 2.18 7.27
N ILE A 115 3.39 2.75 8.39
CA ILE A 115 2.47 3.31 9.39
C ILE A 115 2.76 4.78 9.68
N TYR A 116 4.04 5.16 9.78
CA TYR A 116 4.42 6.51 10.22
C TYR A 116 4.05 7.58 9.19
N GLU A 117 4.10 7.22 7.91
CA GLU A 117 3.66 8.04 6.79
C GLU A 117 2.15 8.36 6.90
N VAL A 118 1.35 7.38 7.34
CA VAL A 118 -0.09 7.59 7.58
C VAL A 118 -0.29 8.39 8.87
N GLU A 119 0.45 8.07 9.94
CA GLU A 119 0.36 8.82 11.19
C GLU A 119 0.65 10.30 11.00
N GLU A 120 1.65 10.66 10.20
CA GLU A 120 2.01 12.05 9.93
C GLU A 120 0.85 12.80 9.26
N ILE A 121 0.21 12.17 8.28
CA ILE A 121 -1.00 12.71 7.64
C ILE A 121 -2.12 12.86 8.68
N LEU A 122 -2.41 11.81 9.46
CA LEU A 122 -3.50 11.88 10.44
C LEU A 122 -3.26 12.94 11.51
N LYS A 123 -2.02 13.10 12.00
CA LYS A 123 -1.62 14.16 12.95
C LYS A 123 -1.83 15.54 12.35
N LYS A 124 -1.43 15.76 11.08
CA LYS A 124 -1.63 17.03 10.36
C LYS A 124 -3.10 17.46 10.32
N TYR A 125 -4.02 16.50 10.21
CA TYR A 125 -5.47 16.75 10.20
C TYR A 125 -6.16 16.53 11.55
N GLN A 126 -5.39 16.41 12.64
CA GLN A 126 -5.89 16.21 14.00
C GLN A 126 -6.87 15.03 14.12
N VAL A 127 -6.60 13.95 13.39
CA VAL A 127 -7.39 12.72 13.46
C VAL A 127 -6.77 11.81 14.52
N GLU A 128 -7.53 11.53 15.57
CA GLU A 128 -7.16 10.54 16.56
C GLU A 128 -7.07 9.15 15.93
N TYR A 129 -6.01 8.43 16.28
CA TYR A 129 -5.73 7.12 15.76
C TYR A 129 -5.13 6.22 16.83
N SER A 130 -5.22 4.91 16.61
CA SER A 130 -4.57 3.88 17.40
C SER A 130 -3.94 2.86 16.46
N ILE A 131 -2.94 2.12 16.93
CA ILE A 131 -2.33 1.06 16.13
C ILE A 131 -2.87 -0.28 16.63
N TRP A 132 -3.38 -1.09 15.72
CA TRP A 132 -3.96 -2.40 16.01
C TRP A 132 -3.12 -3.51 15.40
N HIS A 133 -2.84 -4.53 16.20
CA HIS A 133 -2.21 -5.75 15.73
C HIS A 133 -3.27 -6.78 15.39
N ASP A 134 -3.41 -7.14 14.12
CA ASP A 134 -4.55 -7.96 13.70
C ASP A 134 -4.49 -9.42 14.18
N LYS A 135 -3.32 -10.07 14.16
CA LYS A 135 -3.22 -11.46 14.63
C LYS A 135 -3.47 -11.62 16.14
N ILE A 136 -2.91 -10.72 16.95
CA ILE A 136 -3.01 -10.73 18.41
C ILE A 136 -4.33 -10.10 18.90
N LYS A 137 -5.04 -9.40 18.01
CA LYS A 137 -6.29 -8.68 18.27
C LYS A 137 -6.16 -7.73 19.48
N LYS A 138 -5.09 -6.94 19.52
CA LYS A 138 -4.81 -5.96 20.59
C LYS A 138 -4.30 -4.63 20.04
N ASN A 139 -4.62 -3.55 20.74
CA ASN A 139 -4.07 -2.22 20.49
C ASN A 139 -2.64 -2.13 21.03
N VAL A 140 -1.75 -1.63 20.18
CA VAL A 140 -0.38 -1.29 20.55
C VAL A 140 -0.41 -0.08 21.45
N HIS A 141 0.27 -0.17 22.60
CA HIS A 141 0.38 0.90 23.57
C HIS A 141 1.66 1.71 23.37
N VAL A 142 2.80 1.04 23.21
CA VAL A 142 4.11 1.69 23.00
C VAL A 142 4.88 0.96 21.91
N ILE A 143 5.57 1.71 21.07
CA ILE A 143 6.57 1.18 20.12
C ILE A 143 7.94 1.38 20.77
N LEU A 144 8.68 0.29 20.98
CA LEU A 144 9.94 0.29 21.71
C LEU A 144 11.15 0.51 20.80
N ASP A 145 11.14 -0.11 19.62
CA ASP A 145 12.18 0.05 18.61
C ASP A 145 11.61 -0.17 17.20
N ASN A 146 12.38 0.25 16.20
CA ASN A 146 11.99 0.23 14.79
C ASN A 146 12.99 -0.54 13.93
N TYR A 147 12.48 -1.22 12.91
CA TYR A 147 13.25 -1.64 11.76
C TYR A 147 13.53 -0.44 10.85
N LYS A 148 14.73 -0.42 10.27
CA LYS A 148 15.01 0.39 9.09
C LYS A 148 14.77 -0.50 7.87
N VAL A 149 13.68 -0.24 7.15
CA VAL A 149 13.30 -1.03 5.98
C VAL A 149 13.84 -0.36 4.73
N LYS A 150 14.49 -1.14 3.88
CA LYS A 150 15.08 -0.69 2.64
C LYS A 150 14.53 -1.54 1.51
N LEU A 151 13.72 -0.92 0.66
CA LEU A 151 13.18 -1.54 -0.54
C LEU A 151 14.19 -1.34 -1.68
N ALA A 152 14.77 -2.45 -2.14
CA ALA A 152 15.64 -2.46 -3.30
C ALA A 152 14.80 -2.25 -4.56
N SER A 153 15.22 -1.33 -5.43
CA SER A 153 14.57 -1.19 -6.74
C SER A 153 14.74 -2.48 -7.55
N PRO A 154 13.76 -2.86 -8.39
CA PRO A 154 13.89 -4.01 -9.28
C PRO A 154 15.21 -3.94 -10.08
N SER A 155 15.87 -5.09 -10.25
CA SER A 155 17.16 -5.20 -10.96
C SER A 155 17.06 -4.88 -12.44
N LEU A 156 15.88 -5.06 -13.03
CA LEU A 156 15.58 -4.67 -14.41
C LEU A 156 14.95 -3.26 -14.44
N PRO A 157 15.18 -2.47 -15.52
CA PRO A 157 14.45 -1.24 -15.75
C PRO A 157 12.94 -1.48 -15.63
N VAL A 158 12.26 -0.61 -14.87
CA VAL A 158 10.82 -0.74 -14.67
C VAL A 158 10.08 -0.54 -16.00
N PHE A 159 9.29 -1.53 -16.41
CA PHE A 159 8.68 -1.55 -17.73
C PHE A 159 7.26 -1.01 -17.66
N ALA A 160 7.04 0.18 -18.23
CA ALA A 160 5.72 0.78 -18.31
C ALA A 160 4.81 -0.06 -19.22
N TRP A 161 3.69 -0.56 -18.70
CA TRP A 161 2.83 -1.49 -19.46
C TRP A 161 2.03 -0.82 -20.57
N LYS A 162 1.67 0.46 -20.41
CA LYS A 162 0.87 1.20 -21.41
C LYS A 162 1.56 1.28 -22.78
N PRO A 163 2.84 1.70 -22.89
CA PRO A 163 3.57 1.60 -24.16
C PRO A 163 3.62 0.18 -24.75
N MET A 164 3.77 -0.85 -23.92
CA MET A 164 3.83 -2.23 -24.40
C MET A 164 2.51 -2.68 -25.01
N VAL A 165 1.38 -2.38 -24.38
CA VAL A 165 0.05 -2.68 -24.94
C VAL A 165 -0.15 -1.97 -26.27
N PHE A 166 0.27 -0.71 -26.39
CA PHE A 166 0.20 0.02 -27.65
C PHE A 166 0.99 -0.70 -28.76
N VAL A 167 2.25 -1.06 -28.50
CA VAL A 167 3.09 -1.79 -29.46
C VAL A 167 2.46 -3.13 -29.84
N ILE A 168 1.96 -3.91 -28.88
CA ILE A 168 1.30 -5.20 -29.14
C ILE A 168 0.07 -5.02 -30.04
N VAL A 169 -0.81 -4.06 -29.72
CA VAL A 169 -2.01 -3.77 -30.51
C VAL A 169 -1.64 -3.35 -31.93
N THR A 170 -0.64 -2.48 -32.09
CA THR A 170 -0.16 -2.03 -33.40
C THR A 170 0.37 -3.20 -34.22
N VAL A 171 1.20 -4.07 -33.65
CA VAL A 171 1.73 -5.26 -34.33
C VAL A 171 0.59 -6.20 -34.74
N VAL A 172 -0.32 -6.53 -33.82
CA VAL A 172 -1.47 -7.41 -34.11
C VAL A 172 -2.34 -6.82 -35.22
N ALA A 173 -2.58 -5.50 -35.22
CA ALA A 173 -3.34 -4.83 -36.26
C ALA A 173 -2.64 -4.91 -37.63
N PHE A 174 -1.32 -4.67 -37.69
CA PHE A 174 -0.56 -4.77 -38.95
C PHE A 174 -0.53 -6.19 -39.51
N TYR A 175 -0.25 -7.19 -38.67
CA TYR A 175 -0.23 -8.59 -39.10
C TYR A 175 -1.64 -9.11 -39.44
N GLY A 176 -2.66 -8.71 -38.68
CA GLY A 176 -4.05 -9.00 -38.98
C GLY A 176 -4.48 -8.40 -40.32
N TRP A 177 -4.17 -7.13 -40.56
CA TRP A 177 -4.42 -6.46 -41.84
C TRP A 177 -3.73 -7.20 -43.00
N LYS A 178 -2.45 -7.55 -42.85
CA LYS A 178 -1.73 -8.34 -43.87
C LYS A 178 -2.42 -9.67 -44.14
N TYR A 179 -2.81 -10.42 -43.10
CA TYR A 179 -3.49 -11.70 -43.24
C TYR A 179 -4.82 -11.58 -44.00
N PHE A 180 -5.67 -10.61 -43.64
CA PHE A 180 -6.95 -10.39 -44.32
C PHE A 180 -6.83 -9.87 -45.76
N ASN A 181 -5.72 -9.23 -46.13
CA ASN A 181 -5.47 -8.83 -47.53
C ASN A 181 -4.73 -9.90 -48.34
N THR A 182 -4.24 -10.96 -47.70
CA THR A 182 -3.57 -12.08 -48.38
C THR A 182 -4.53 -13.22 -48.68
N ILE A 183 -5.68 -13.29 -47.99
CA ILE A 183 -6.83 -14.17 -48.29
C ILE A 183 -7.79 -13.43 -49.20
#